data_AF-A0A7J4GL08-F1
#
_entry.id   AF-A0A7J4GL08-F1
#
_cell.length_a   1.000
_cell.length_b   1.000
_cell.length_c   1.000
_cell.angle_alpha   90.00
_cell.angle_beta   90.00
_cell.angle_gamma   90.00
#
_symmetry.space_group_name_H-M   'P 1'
#
loop_
_entity.id
_entity.type
_entity.pdbx_description
1 polymer ?
#
loop_
_entity_poly.entity_id
_entity_poly.type
_entity_poly.pdbx_seq_one_letter_code
_entity_poly.pdbx_strand_id
1 'polypeptide(L)'
;MRLLSMLRPAKKVPMTWWSAADAMTLRPKISTLVILIAGLWIFGTGDAVLIAAGIGNAPWTVLAEGISLKIGWSIGQTTFLVSVLVLGFWIPLREKPGVGTILNAIL
;
A
#
# COMPACT_ATOMS: atom_id res chain seq x y z
N MET A 1 -34.79 15.81 -11.25
CA MET A 1 -33.62 16.47 -10.63
C MET A 1 -32.83 15.64 -9.60
N ARG A 2 -33.16 14.36 -9.34
CA ARG A 2 -32.47 13.50 -8.33
C ARG A 2 -31.45 12.50 -8.92
N LEU A 3 -31.49 12.24 -10.23
CA LEU A 3 -30.63 11.25 -10.89
C LEU A 3 -29.20 11.78 -11.11
N LEU A 4 -29.06 13.06 -11.46
CA LEU A 4 -27.75 13.72 -11.64
C LEU A 4 -26.97 13.89 -10.32
N SER A 5 -27.62 13.80 -9.15
CA SER A 5 -26.91 13.85 -7.86
C SER A 5 -26.26 12.53 -7.46
N MET A 6 -26.70 11.38 -8.01
CA MET A 6 -26.06 10.07 -7.76
C MET A 6 -24.78 9.87 -8.57
N LEU A 7 -24.67 10.52 -9.74
CA LEU A 7 -23.46 10.52 -10.57
C LEU A 7 -22.40 11.53 -10.09
N ARG A 8 -22.63 12.21 -8.95
CA ARG A 8 -21.63 13.13 -8.40
C ARG A 8 -20.48 12.32 -7.82
N PRO A 9 -19.23 12.56 -8.27
CA PRO A 9 -18.08 11.86 -7.71
C PRO A 9 -18.01 12.13 -6.20
N ALA A 10 -17.89 11.05 -5.42
CA ALA A 10 -17.74 11.12 -3.98
C ALA A 10 -16.41 11.79 -3.64
N LYS A 11 -16.45 13.05 -3.21
CA LYS A 11 -15.26 13.85 -2.87
C LYS A 11 -14.68 13.54 -1.48
N LYS A 12 -15.28 12.64 -0.71
CA LYS A 12 -14.87 12.32 0.67
C LYS A 12 -14.78 10.82 0.86
N VAL A 13 -13.66 10.39 1.45
CA VAL A 13 -13.47 9.00 1.86
C VAL A 13 -14.51 8.68 2.95
N PRO A 14 -15.27 7.58 2.82
CA PRO A 14 -16.22 7.20 3.84
C PRO A 14 -15.48 6.88 5.15
N MET A 15 -15.91 7.52 6.24
CA MET A 15 -15.42 7.20 7.58
C MET A 15 -16.16 5.95 8.08
N THR A 16 -15.41 4.88 8.33
CA THR A 16 -15.95 3.63 8.87
C THR A 16 -15.67 3.50 10.35
N TRP A 17 -16.34 2.56 11.01
CA TRP A 17 -16.14 2.27 12.43
C TRP A 17 -14.72 1.79 12.77
N TRP A 18 -13.94 1.37 11.77
CA TRP A 18 -12.54 0.97 11.92
C TRP A 18 -11.54 2.02 11.43
N SER A 19 -11.98 3.18 10.93
CA SER A 19 -11.07 4.23 10.46
C SER A 19 -10.25 4.79 11.64
N ALA A 20 -8.93 4.95 11.43
CA ALA A 20 -8.09 5.67 12.38
C ALA A 20 -8.47 7.15 12.38
N ALA A 21 -8.33 7.82 13.53
CA ALA A 21 -8.57 9.26 13.65
C ALA A 21 -7.54 10.08 12.86
N ASP A 22 -6.31 9.56 12.74
CA ASP A 22 -5.22 10.17 11.99
C ASP A 22 -4.42 9.10 11.24
N ALA A 23 -4.08 9.36 9.97
CA ALA A 23 -3.39 8.41 9.10
C ALA A 23 -1.94 8.14 9.51
N MET A 24 -1.30 9.11 10.18
CA MET A 24 0.09 9.03 10.65
C MET A 24 0.18 8.60 12.12
N THR A 25 -0.90 8.02 12.67
CA THR A 25 -0.90 7.55 14.06
C THR A 25 0.06 6.37 14.24
N LEU A 26 0.95 6.47 15.24
CA LEU A 26 1.88 5.40 15.64
C LEU A 26 1.22 4.27 16.47
N ARG A 27 -0.02 4.49 16.94
CA ARG A 27 -0.80 3.57 17.77
C ARG A 27 -2.27 3.53 17.32
N PRO A 28 -2.58 2.89 16.18
CA PRO A 28 -3.96 2.73 15.73
C PRO A 28 -4.76 1.79 16.65
N LYS A 29 -6.09 1.83 16.56
CA LYS A 29 -6.98 0.88 17.25
C LYS A 29 -6.73 -0.54 16.72
N ILE A 30 -6.93 -1.55 17.57
CA ILE A 30 -6.75 -2.97 17.18
C ILE A 30 -7.64 -3.34 15.99
N SER A 31 -8.89 -2.87 15.95
CA SER A 31 -9.82 -3.11 14.84
C SER A 31 -9.29 -2.56 13.51
N THR A 32 -8.71 -1.36 13.52
CA THR A 32 -8.04 -0.76 12.35
C THR A 32 -6.86 -1.61 11.90
N LEU A 33 -6.06 -2.09 12.85
CA LEU A 33 -4.86 -2.91 12.60
C LEU A 33 -5.21 -4.24 11.94
N VAL A 34 -6.23 -4.94 12.45
CA VAL A 34 -6.69 -6.23 11.89
C VAL A 34 -7.19 -6.05 10.46
N ILE A 35 -8.02 -5.03 10.21
CA ILE A 35 -8.55 -4.76 8.86
C ILE A 35 -7.46 -4.31 7.90
N LEU A 36 -6.51 -3.51 8.39
CA LEU A 36 -5.35 -3.10 7.61
C LEU A 36 -4.50 -4.30 7.20
N ILE A 37 -4.14 -5.18 8.15
CA ILE A 37 -3.36 -6.39 7.86
C ILE A 37 -4.11 -7.29 6.88
N ALA A 38 -5.40 -7.54 7.10
CA ALA A 38 -6.21 -8.34 6.19
C ALA A 38 -6.29 -7.72 4.78
N GLY A 39 -6.49 -6.40 4.70
CA GLY A 39 -6.55 -5.67 3.43
C GLY A 39 -5.21 -5.69 2.68
N LEU A 40 -4.11 -5.45 3.38
CA LEU A 40 -2.75 -5.53 2.81
C LEU A 40 -2.42 -6.95 2.34
N TRP A 41 -2.80 -7.96 3.11
CA TRP A 41 -2.57 -9.35 2.74
C TRP A 41 -3.34 -9.74 1.46
N ILE A 42 -4.61 -9.34 1.35
CA ILE A 42 -5.42 -9.55 0.14
C ILE A 42 -4.81 -8.79 -1.05
N PHE A 43 -4.37 -7.54 -0.83
CA PHE A 43 -3.76 -6.71 -1.86
C PHE A 43 -2.45 -7.32 -2.38
N GLY A 44 -1.52 -7.67 -1.49
CA GLY A 44 -0.24 -8.28 -1.85
C GLY A 44 -0.40 -9.65 -2.51
N THR A 45 -1.36 -10.47 -2.04
CA THR A 45 -1.69 -11.75 -2.70
C THR A 45 -2.26 -11.51 -4.09
N GLY A 46 -3.13 -10.51 -4.26
CA GLY A 46 -3.66 -10.12 -5.56
C GLY A 46 -2.56 -9.69 -6.53
N ASP A 47 -1.62 -8.86 -6.08
CA ASP A 47 -0.46 -8.44 -6.88
C ASP A 47 0.41 -9.66 -7.27
N ALA A 48 0.67 -10.58 -6.33
CA ALA A 48 1.40 -11.81 -6.63
C ALA A 48 0.71 -12.68 -7.70
N VAL A 49 -0.62 -12.77 -7.68
CA VAL A 49 -1.40 -13.50 -8.71
C VAL A 49 -1.31 -12.79 -10.06
N LEU A 50 -1.37 -11.46 -10.10
CA LEU A 50 -1.20 -10.66 -11.31
C LEU A 50 0.18 -10.89 -11.95
N ILE A 51 1.24 -10.88 -11.14
CA ILE A 51 2.61 -11.18 -11.56
C ILE A 51 2.67 -12.60 -12.14
N ALA A 52 2.13 -13.59 -11.41
CA ALA A 52 2.15 -14.98 -11.84
C ALA A 52 1.35 -15.23 -13.13
N ALA A 53 0.29 -14.45 -13.37
CA ALA A 53 -0.52 -14.53 -14.58
C ALA A 53 0.14 -13.88 -15.81
N GLY A 54 1.17 -13.04 -15.63
CA GLY A 54 1.90 -12.40 -16.72
C GLY A 54 1.07 -11.39 -17.54
N ILE A 55 -0.04 -10.90 -17.00
CA ILE A 55 -0.98 -9.99 -17.69
C ILE A 55 -0.63 -8.51 -17.54
N GLY A 56 0.47 -8.21 -16.85
CA GLY A 56 0.96 -6.86 -16.59
C GLY A 56 0.79 -6.45 -15.12
N ASN A 57 1.76 -5.68 -14.62
CA ASN A 57 1.88 -5.31 -13.20
C ASN A 57 1.78 -3.80 -12.99
N ALA A 58 1.52 -3.38 -11.75
CA ALA A 58 1.55 -1.97 -11.38
C ALA A 58 2.96 -1.38 -11.61
N PRO A 59 3.11 -0.09 -11.97
CA PRO A 59 4.42 0.53 -12.21
C PRO A 59 5.41 0.36 -11.05
N TRP A 60 4.89 0.33 -9.82
CA TRP A 60 5.68 0.06 -8.61
C TRP A 60 6.29 -1.35 -8.63
N THR A 61 5.45 -2.36 -8.89
CA THR A 61 5.86 -3.76 -9.00
C THR A 61 6.76 -3.99 -10.21
N VAL A 62 6.50 -3.33 -11.35
CA VAL A 62 7.35 -3.39 -12.55
C VAL A 62 8.76 -2.85 -12.28
N LEU A 63 8.89 -1.77 -11.50
CA LEU A 63 10.21 -1.26 -11.09
C LEU A 63 10.97 -2.31 -10.25
N ALA A 64 10.30 -2.89 -9.26
CA ALA A 64 10.90 -3.93 -8.43
C ALA A 64 11.23 -5.20 -9.22
N GLU A 65 10.38 -5.60 -10.15
CA GLU A 65 10.60 -6.73 -11.06
C GLU A 65 11.81 -6.47 -11.98
N GLY A 66 11.91 -5.29 -12.59
CA GLY A 66 13.04 -4.91 -13.44
C GLY A 66 14.38 -4.92 -12.69
N ILE A 67 14.39 -4.46 -11.43
CA ILE A 67 15.56 -4.51 -10.56
C ILE A 67 15.86 -5.97 -10.15
N SER A 68 14.83 -6.74 -9.81
CA SER A 68 14.94 -8.16 -9.44
C SER A 68 15.61 -8.97 -10.55
N LEU A 69 15.24 -8.75 -11.81
CA LEU A 69 15.86 -9.39 -12.98
C LEU A 69 17.33 -9.04 -13.17
N LYS A 70 17.80 -7.87 -12.67
CA LYS A 70 19.21 -7.46 -12.74
C LYS A 70 20.05 -8.01 -11.60
N ILE A 71 19.49 -8.11 -10.39
CA ILE A 71 20.21 -8.51 -9.18
C ILE A 71 20.08 -10.02 -8.91
N GLY A 72 19.10 -10.69 -9.54
CA GLY A 72 18.82 -12.12 -9.32
C GLY A 72 18.12 -12.40 -7.99
N TRP A 73 17.48 -11.39 -7.40
CA TRP A 73 16.73 -11.51 -6.14
C TRP A 73 15.26 -11.83 -6.41
N SER A 74 14.54 -12.30 -5.39
CA SER A 74 13.09 -12.44 -5.53
C SER A 74 12.42 -11.08 -5.67
N ILE A 75 11.26 -11.05 -6.34
CA ILE A 75 10.49 -9.81 -6.50
C ILE A 75 10.14 -9.23 -5.13
N GLY A 76 9.72 -10.06 -4.17
CA GLY A 76 9.41 -9.62 -2.80
C GLY A 76 10.60 -8.98 -2.08
N GLN A 77 11.80 -9.56 -2.17
CA GLN A 77 13.01 -8.96 -1.57
C GLN A 77 13.35 -7.62 -2.21
N THR A 78 13.17 -7.52 -3.52
CA THR A 78 13.47 -6.29 -4.26
C THR A 78 12.44 -5.20 -3.96
N THR A 79 11.16 -5.54 -3.88
CA THR A 79 10.09 -4.63 -3.45
C THR A 79 10.33 -4.13 -2.03
N PHE A 80 10.74 -5.01 -1.11
CA PHE A 80 11.09 -4.62 0.24
C PHE A 80 12.27 -3.64 0.27
N LEU A 81 13.34 -3.91 -0.50
CA LEU A 81 14.49 -3.01 -0.61
C LEU A 81 14.08 -1.63 -1.15
N VAL A 82 13.29 -1.60 -2.22
CA VAL A 82 12.77 -0.35 -2.80
C VAL A 82 11.94 0.42 -1.76
N SER A 83 11.06 -0.27 -1.02
CA SER A 83 10.27 0.34 0.06
C SER A 83 11.16 0.96 1.14
N VAL A 84 12.21 0.25 1.59
CA VAL A 84 13.16 0.77 2.59
C VAL A 84 13.92 1.99 2.06
N LEU A 85 14.36 1.98 0.80
CA LEU A 85 15.04 3.12 0.19
C LEU A 85 14.12 4.34 0.10
N VAL A 86 12.87 4.15 -0.33
CA VAL A 86 11.88 5.23 -0.41
C VAL A 86 11.57 5.80 0.97
N LEU A 87 11.44 4.95 2.00
CA LEU A 87 11.29 5.40 3.38
C LEU A 87 12.53 6.14 3.90
N GLY A 88 13.73 5.75 3.47
CA GLY A 88 14.95 6.50 3.73
C GLY A 88 14.94 7.90 3.10
N PHE A 89 14.47 8.00 1.85
CA PHE A 89 14.28 9.28 1.16
C PHE A 89 13.17 10.14 1.77
N TRP A 90 12.30 9.60 2.63
CA TRP A 90 11.35 10.41 3.41
C TRP A 90 11.96 11.13 4.60
N ILE A 91 13.12 10.69 5.11
CA ILE A 91 13.82 11.37 6.22
C ILE A 91 14.06 12.87 5.92
N PRO A 92 14.54 13.29 4.73
CA PRO A 92 14.67 14.71 4.41
C PRO A 92 13.32 15.44 4.26
N LEU A 93 12.22 14.73 3.94
CA LEU A 93 10.89 15.31 3.80
C LEU A 93 10.19 15.58 5.15
N ARG A 94 10.76 15.12 6.27
CA ARG A 94 10.23 15.30 7.65
C ARG A 94 8.81 14.77 7.88
N GLU A 95 8.32 13.91 6.99
CA GLU A 95 7.05 13.21 7.17
C GLU A 95 7.23 12.04 8.14
N LYS A 96 6.30 11.88 9.08
CA LYS A 96 6.37 10.80 10.08
C LYS A 96 5.74 9.53 9.50
N PRO A 97 6.51 8.45 9.28
CA PRO A 97 5.92 7.20 8.83
C PRO A 97 4.98 6.65 9.91
N GLY A 98 3.70 6.48 9.55
CA GLY A 98 2.71 5.84 10.41
C GLY A 98 2.89 4.32 10.44
N VAL A 99 2.18 3.64 11.35
CA VAL A 99 2.17 2.17 11.40
C VAL A 99 1.70 1.56 10.09
N GLY A 100 0.73 2.21 9.43
CA GLY A 100 0.22 1.75 8.14
C GLY A 100 1.28 1.73 7.05
N THR A 101 2.16 2.73 7.02
CA THR A 101 3.25 2.80 6.05
C THR A 101 4.25 1.66 6.26
N ILE A 102 4.61 1.39 7.52
CA ILE A 102 5.54 0.30 7.86
C ILE A 102 4.93 -1.05 7.50
N LEU A 103 3.66 -1.26 7.84
CA LEU A 103 2.96 -2.52 7.51
C LEU A 103 2.85 -2.72 6.00
N ASN A 104 2.55 -1.68 5.23
CA ASN A 104 2.50 -1.75 3.76
C ASN A 104 3.88 -2.03 3.12
N ALA A 105 4.97 -1.64 3.77
CA ALA A 105 6.30 -1.94 3.28
C ALA A 105 6.69 -3.42 3.51
N ILE A 106 6.07 -4.08 4.49
CA ILE A 106 6.41 -5.45 4.93
C ILE A 106 5.46 -6.50 4.33
N LEU A 107 4.16 -6.20 4.26
CA LEU A 107 3.08 -7.08 3.79
C LEU A 107 2.77 -6.83 2.32
#